data_AF-A0A4P7RDR9-F1
#
_entry.id   AF-A0A4P7RDR9-F1
#
_cell.length_a   1.000
_cell.length_b   1.000
_cell.length_c   1.000
_cell.angle_alpha   90.00
_cell.angle_beta   90.00
_cell.angle_gamma   90.00
#
_symmetry.space_group_name_H-M   'P 1'
#
loop_
_entity.id
_entity.type
_entity.pdbx_description
1 polymer ?
#
loop_
_entity_poly.entity_id
_entity_poly.type
_entity_poly.pdbx_seq_one_letter_code
_entity_poly.pdbx_strand_id
1 'polypeptide(L)' 'MLNCREVTRLVSESQERKLSVVEKMSLNLHLMMCDGCKNFSLHVPFLRKAMKAYSERLDEVIDDPGAASTQPE' A
#
# COMPACT_ATOMS: atom_id res chain seq x y z
N MET A 1 -6.07 0.10 23.67
CA MET A 1 -6.75 -0.23 22.40
C MET A 1 -6.45 0.90 21.43
N LEU A 2 -5.98 0.60 20.22
CA LEU A 2 -5.79 1.62 19.20
C LEU A 2 -7.15 2.07 18.66
N ASN A 3 -7.27 3.36 18.35
CA ASN A 3 -8.42 3.87 17.61
C ASN A 3 -8.23 3.72 16.10
N CYS A 4 -9.30 3.91 15.33
CA CYS A 4 -9.26 3.72 13.87
C CYS A 4 -8.20 4.60 13.17
N ARG A 5 -7.93 5.82 13.67
CA ARG A 5 -6.91 6.72 13.08
C ARG A 5 -5.50 6.19 13.31
N GLU A 6 -5.21 5.65 14.49
CA GLU A 6 -3.91 5.04 14.78
C GLU A 6 -3.69 3.77 13.96
N VAL A 7 -4.76 3.00 13.76
CA VAL A 7 -4.73 1.77 12.95
C VAL A 7 -4.51 2.07 11.47
N THR A 8 -5.25 3.01 10.88
CA THR A 8 -5.04 3.39 9.48
C THR A 8 -3.64 3.98 9.27
N ARG A 9 -3.13 4.73 10.25
CA ARG A 9 -1.72 5.19 10.24
C ARG A 9 -0.74 4.02 10.25
N LEU A 10 -0.89 3.05 11.16
CA LEU A 10 -0.02 1.86 11.20
C LEU A 10 -0.10 1.02 9.92
N VAL A 11 -1.28 0.89 9.33
CA VAL A 11 -1.46 0.24 8.02
C VAL A 11 -0.67 0.98 6.95
N SER A 12 -0.75 2.31 6.91
CA SER A 12 0.05 3.11 5.96
C SER A 12 1.55 2.95 6.21
N GLU A 13 1.99 3.05 7.46
CA GLU A 13 3.40 2.90 7.83
C GLU A 13 3.92 1.49 7.50
N SER A 14 3.08 0.45 7.57
CA SER A 14 3.47 -0.92 7.20
C SER A 14 3.88 -1.08 5.74
N GLN A 15 3.47 -0.14 4.89
CA GLN A 15 3.84 -0.11 3.49
C GLN A 15 5.26 0.43 3.29
N GLU A 16 5.71 1.33 4.15
CA GLU A 16 6.99 2.03 4.04
C GLU A 16 8.07 1.38 4.91
N ARG A 17 7.67 0.90 6.09
CA ARG A 17 8.55 0.26 7.06
C ARG A 17 7.98 -1.05 7.57
N LYS A 18 8.85 -1.89 8.09
CA LYS A 18 8.42 -3.08 8.84
C LYS A 18 7.86 -2.62 10.20
N LEU A 19 6.66 -3.09 10.52
CA LEU A 19 6.10 -2.94 11.87
C LEU A 19 6.82 -3.87 12.85
N SER A 20 6.98 -3.41 14.09
CA SER A 20 7.39 -4.25 15.21
C SER A 20 6.32 -5.29 15.54
N VAL A 21 6.70 -6.33 16.28
CA VAL A 21 5.78 -7.43 16.64
C VAL A 21 4.59 -6.91 17.46
N VAL A 22 4.82 -5.96 18.37
CA VAL A 22 3.79 -5.35 19.23
C VAL A 22 2.80 -4.52 18.42
N GLU A 23 3.30 -3.72 17.47
CA GLU A 23 2.44 -2.96 16.54
C GLU A 23 1.58 -3.90 15.69
N LYS A 24 2.18 -4.98 15.19
CA LYS A 24 1.46 -6.01 14.41
C LYS A 24 0.36 -6.68 15.22
N MET A 25 0.61 -7.04 16.47
CA MET A 25 -0.41 -7.67 17.33
C MET A 25 -1.56 -6.69 17.61
N SER A 26 -1.23 -5.45 17.97
CA SER A 26 -2.23 -4.42 18.27
C SER A 26 -3.09 -4.07 17.05
N LEU A 27 -2.46 -4.01 15.87
CA LEU A 27 -3.14 -3.85 14.60
C LEU A 27 -4.11 -5.01 14.33
N ASN A 28 -3.63 -6.26 14.36
CA ASN A 28 -4.47 -7.44 14.11
C ASN A 28 -5.68 -7.52 15.04
N LEU A 29 -5.50 -7.20 16.34
CA LEU A 29 -6.60 -7.16 17.29
C LEU A 29 -7.70 -6.20 16.85
N HIS A 30 -7.35 -5.00 16.40
CA HIS A 30 -8.32 -4.02 15.92
C HIS A 30 -8.98 -4.45 14.60
N LEU A 31 -8.23 -5.04 13.66
CA LEU A 31 -8.78 -5.52 12.39
C LEU A 31 -9.79 -6.66 12.58
N MET A 32 -9.69 -7.44 13.67
CA MET A 32 -10.67 -8.48 14.00
C MET A 32 -12.03 -7.92 14.47
N MET A 33 -12.06 -6.69 14.99
CA MET A 33 -13.27 -6.05 15.55
C MET A 33 -13.83 -4.91 14.69
N CYS A 34 -13.11 -4.46 13.67
CA CYS A 34 -13.51 -3.33 12.85
C CYS A 34 -13.36 -3.65 11.35
N ASP A 35 -14.48 -3.93 10.69
CA ASP A 35 -14.52 -4.23 9.26
C ASP A 35 -14.01 -3.06 8.39
N GLY A 36 -14.24 -1.81 8.81
CA GLY A 36 -13.74 -0.64 8.08
C GLY A 36 -12.21 -0.61 8.00
N CYS A 37 -11.55 -0.79 9.14
CA CYS A 37 -10.09 -0.87 9.20
C CYS A 37 -9.55 -2.13 8.49
N LYS A 38 -10.26 -3.26 8.60
CA LYS A 38 -9.94 -4.51 7.89
C LYS A 38 -9.95 -4.30 6.38
N ASN A 39 -11.03 -3.76 5.82
CA ASN A 39 -11.14 -3.47 4.40
C ASN A 39 -10.04 -2.50 3.94
N PHE A 40 -9.79 -1.43 4.70
CA PHE A 40 -8.69 -0.51 4.41
C PHE A 40 -7.35 -1.23 4.32
N SER A 41 -7.03 -2.10 5.28
CA SER A 41 -5.78 -2.88 5.29
C SER A 41 -5.60 -3.78 4.06
N LEU A 42 -6.71 -4.25 3.47
CA LEU A 42 -6.69 -5.09 2.26
C LEU A 42 -6.48 -4.27 0.98
N HIS A 43 -6.99 -3.03 0.92
CA HIS A 43 -6.93 -2.19 -0.29
C HIS A 43 -5.61 -1.41 -0.44
N VAL A 44 -5.00 -0.98 0.67
CA VAL A 44 -3.77 -0.16 0.63
C VAL A 44 -2.60 -0.83 -0.11
N PRO A 45 -2.35 -2.15 0.04
CA PRO A 45 -1.34 -2.86 -0.75
C PRO A 45 -1.58 -2.84 -2.26
N PHE A 46 -2.84 -2.95 -2.68
CA PHE A 46 -3.21 -2.89 -4.09
C PHE A 46 -2.88 -1.51 -4.69
N LEU A 47 -3.27 -0.43 -4.01
CA LEU A 47 -2.98 0.93 -4.46
C LEU A 47 -1.47 1.18 -4.58
N ARG A 48 -0.69 0.73 -3.59
CA ARG A 48 0.78 0.85 -3.65
C ARG A 48 1.37 0.12 -4.85
N LYS A 49 0.90 -1.10 -5.13
CA LYS A 49 1.37 -1.89 -6.27
C LYS A 49 1.04 -1.20 -7.61
N ALA A 50 -0.18 -0.68 -7.74
CA ALA A 50 -0.61 0.04 -8.95
C ALA A 50 0.23 1.31 -9.18
N MET A 51 0.45 2.11 -8.13
CA MET A 51 1.25 3.33 -8.22
C MET A 51 2.71 3.02 -8.54
N LYS A 52 3.28 1.96 -7.96
CA LYS A 52 4.64 1.51 -8.27
C LYS A 52 4.79 1.08 -9.74
N ALA A 53 3.85 0.29 -10.25
CA ALA A 53 3.86 -0.12 -11.66
C ALA A 53 3.69 1.09 -12.60
N TYR A 54 2.90 2.08 -12.18
CA TYR A 54 2.75 3.33 -12.93
C TYR A 54 4.05 4.15 -12.96
N SER A 55 4.75 4.29 -11.83
CA SER A 55 6.03 5.02 -11.79
C SER A 55 7.11 4.33 -12.60
N GLU A 56 7.21 3.00 -12.53
CA GLU A 56 8.19 2.24 -13.32
C GLU A 56 7.99 2.44 -14.84
N ARG A 57 6.73 2.46 -15.30
CA ARG A 57 6.40 2.76 -16.70
C ARG A 57 6.67 4.21 -17.08
N LEU A 58 6.47 5.15 -16.16
CA LEU A 58 6.74 6.56 -16.40
C LEU A 58 8.25 6.80 -16.53
N ASP A 59 9.06 6.19 -15.67
CA ASP A 59 10.51 6.28 -15.73
C ASP A 59 11.04 5.72 -17.05
N GLU A 60 10.49 4.61 -17.57
CA GLU A 60 10.83 4.07 -18.89
C GLU A 60 10.58 5.06 -20.03
N VAL A 61 9.48 5.82 -19.99
CA VAL A 61 9.15 6.85 -20.99
C VAL A 61 10.03 8.10 -20.86
N ILE A 62 10.46 8.44 -19.65
CA ILE A 62 11.30 9.63 -19.38
C ILE A 62 12.76 9.35 -19.75
N ASP A 63 13.31 8.20 -19.37
CA ASP A 63 14.68 7.81 -19.66
C ASP A 63 14.88 7.37 -21.13
N ASP A 64 13.85 6.82 -21.79
CA ASP A 64 13.84 6.52 -23.23
C ASP A 64 12.54 6.99 -23.91
N PRO A 65 12.50 8.22 -24.46
CA PRO A 65 11.32 8.75 -25.13
C PRO A 65 10.96 8.03 -26.45
N GLY A 66 11.75 7.05 -26.90
CA GLY A 66 11.53 6.25 -28.10
C GLY A 66 10.68 4.98 -27.87
N ALA A 67 10.69 4.43 -26.65
CA ALA A 67 10.04 3.17 -26.30
C ALA A 67 8.49 3.21 -26.27
N ALA A 68 7.88 4.40 -26.23
CA ALA A 68 6.43 4.58 -26.17
C ALA A 68 5.66 4.13 -27.44
N SER A 69 6.37 3.68 -28.48
CA SER A 69 5.81 3.33 -29.79
C SER A 69 5.47 1.84 -30.00
N THR A 70 5.67 0.98 -29.00
CA THR A 70 5.26 -0.44 -29.06
C THR A 70 4.24 -0.79 -27.97
N GLN A 71 2.96 -0.53 -28.24
CA GLN A 71 1.86 -1.23 -27.58
C GLN A 71 1.70 -2.61 -28.24
N PRO A 72 1.71 -3.74 -27.50
CA PRO A 72 1.14 -4.98 -28.01
C PRO A 72 -0.39 -4.90 -27.89
N GLU A 73 -1.07 -5.22 -29.00
CA GLU A 73 -2.53 -5.37 -29.11
C GLU A 73 -3.11 -6.47 -28.20
#